data_AF-A0A7T3BLB5-F1
#
_entry.id   AF-A0A7T3BLB5-F1
#
_cell.length_a   1.000
_cell.length_b   1.000
_cell.length_c   1.000
_cell.angle_alpha   90.00
_cell.angle_beta   90.00
_cell.angle_gamma   90.00
#
_symmetry.space_group_name_H-M   'P 1'
#
loop_
_entity.id
_entity.type
_entity.pdbx_description
1 polymer ?
#
loop_
_entity_poly.entity_id
_entity_poly.type
_entity_poly.pdbx_seq_one_letter_code
_entity_poly.pdbx_strand_id
1 'polypeptide(L)'
;MTVFYAYAALAFSAFTSATLLPGTSEAAFVLFVHRFSEHAYGALLCAGLANGLGSMVSYWMGRLLPSRKMPSEKTIRIMKRYGVWLLAFAWLPVIGDALPLAAGWLRLNPWTGGLMLIAGKMARYAFILWGIQYYSA
;
A
#
# COMPACT_ATOMS: atom_id res chain seq x y z
N MET A 1 17.23 -19.03 7.21
CA MET A 1 17.16 -17.59 6.93
C MET A 1 17.40 -16.85 8.22
N THR A 2 18.37 -15.94 8.28
CA THR A 2 18.48 -15.01 9.42
C THR A 2 17.32 -14.02 9.37
N VAL A 3 16.94 -13.45 10.51
CA VAL A 3 15.84 -12.47 10.60
C VAL A 3 16.06 -11.27 9.66
N PHE A 4 17.32 -10.86 9.47
CA PHE A 4 17.70 -9.80 8.55
C PHE A 4 17.29 -10.09 7.10
N TYR A 5 17.59 -11.28 6.58
CA TYR A 5 17.19 -11.65 5.22
C TYR A 5 15.67 -11.79 5.08
N ALA A 6 14.98 -12.22 6.14
CA ALA A 6 13.52 -12.26 6.15
C ALA A 6 12.91 -10.84 6.06
N TYR A 7 13.48 -9.86 6.76
CA TYR A 7 13.08 -8.45 6.63
C TYR A 7 13.35 -7.90 5.23
N ALA A 8 14.52 -8.18 4.67
CA ALA A 8 14.87 -7.73 3.32
C ALA A 8 13.92 -8.32 2.26
N ALA A 9 13.61 -9.62 2.35
CA ALA A 9 12.67 -10.28 1.46
C ALA A 9 11.25 -9.73 1.62
N LEU A 10 10.79 -9.50 2.86
CA LEU A 10 9.49 -8.90 3.15
C LEU A 10 9.40 -7.48 2.58
N ALA A 11 10.42 -6.64 2.80
CA ALA A 11 10.46 -5.28 2.26
C ALA A 11 10.43 -5.28 0.73
N PHE A 12 11.22 -6.15 0.09
CA PHE A 12 11.25 -6.26 -1.37
C PHE A 12 9.91 -6.72 -1.94
N SER A 13 9.31 -7.76 -1.34
CA SER A 13 7.97 -8.23 -1.72
C SER A 13 6.92 -7.14 -1.50
N ALA A 14 6.91 -6.48 -0.35
CA ALA A 14 6.01 -5.39 -0.03
C ALA A 14 6.15 -4.20 -0.99
N PHE A 15 7.37 -3.81 -1.35
CA PHE A 15 7.62 -2.72 -2.29
C PHE A 15 7.12 -3.05 -3.71
N THR A 16 7.39 -4.26 -4.20
CA THR A 16 7.03 -4.69 -5.55
C THR A 16 5.56 -5.08 -5.70
N SER A 17 4.90 -5.55 -4.64
CA SER A 17 3.45 -5.81 -4.66
C SER A 17 2.64 -4.55 -4.90
N ALA A 18 3.13 -3.38 -4.50
CA ALA A 18 2.47 -2.10 -4.73
C ALA A 18 2.42 -1.66 -6.22
N THR A 19 3.12 -2.38 -7.11
CA THR A 19 3.22 -2.05 -8.55
C THR A 19 2.66 -3.12 -9.48
N LEU A 20 2.85 -4.42 -9.18
CA LEU A 20 2.70 -5.48 -10.20
C LEU A 20 1.89 -6.72 -9.79
N LEU A 21 1.88 -7.11 -8.51
CA LEU A 21 1.34 -8.41 -8.08
C LEU A 21 0.50 -8.27 -6.80
N PRO A 22 -0.84 -8.31 -6.89
CA PRO A 22 -1.69 -8.27 -5.69
C PRO A 22 -1.51 -9.54 -4.86
N GLY A 23 -1.42 -9.40 -3.54
CA GLY A 23 -1.44 -10.52 -2.58
C GLY A 23 -0.09 -11.16 -2.23
N THR A 24 1.00 -10.84 -2.95
CA THR A 24 2.30 -11.49 -2.68
C THR A 24 2.92 -11.02 -1.37
N SER A 25 2.76 -9.73 -1.05
CA SER A 25 3.29 -9.15 0.18
C SER A 25 2.54 -9.58 1.44
N GLU A 26 1.24 -9.84 1.31
CA GLU A 26 0.38 -10.30 2.40
C GLU A 26 0.76 -11.73 2.80
N ALA A 27 0.96 -12.63 1.82
CA ALA A 27 1.45 -13.97 2.08
C ALA A 27 2.86 -13.97 2.70
N ALA A 28 3.77 -13.13 2.19
CA ALA A 28 5.11 -12.98 2.75
C ALA A 28 5.07 -12.47 4.20
N PHE A 29 4.18 -11.52 4.50
CA PHE A 29 4.00 -10.99 5.85
C PHE A 29 3.46 -12.05 6.82
N VAL A 30 2.41 -12.79 6.44
CA VAL A 30 1.85 -13.89 7.24
C VAL A 30 2.92 -14.93 7.55
N LEU A 31 3.69 -15.36 6.55
CA LEU A 31 4.78 -16.33 6.73
C LEU A 31 5.87 -15.78 7.66
N PHE A 32 6.24 -14.51 7.53
CA PHE A 32 7.20 -13.86 8.42
C PHE A 32 6.72 -13.91 9.87
N VAL A 33 5.48 -13.47 10.14
CA VAL A 33 4.92 -13.40 11.50
C VAL A 33 4.82 -14.79 12.13
N HIS A 34 4.44 -15.82 11.36
CA HIS A 34 4.43 -17.19 11.86
C HIS A 34 5.83 -17.71 12.22
N ARG A 35 6.88 -17.27 11.51
CA ARG A 35 8.26 -17.76 11.76
C ARG A 35 9.00 -16.98 12.85
N PHE A 36 8.70 -15.68 12.97
CA PHE A 36 9.37 -14.70 13.83
C PHE A 36 8.34 -13.84 14.57
N SER A 37 7.50 -14.48 15.38
CA SER A 37 6.35 -13.84 16.06
C SER A 37 6.75 -12.65 16.95
N GLU A 38 7.92 -12.71 17.57
CA GLU A 38 8.53 -11.66 18.38
C GLU A 38 8.84 -10.38 17.58
N HIS A 39 8.93 -10.50 16.26
CA HIS A 39 9.23 -9.41 15.34
C HIS A 39 7.98 -8.87 14.62
N ALA A 40 6.77 -9.31 14.99
CA ALA A 40 5.54 -8.99 14.26
C ALA A 40 5.28 -7.49 14.05
N TYR A 41 5.47 -6.65 15.08
CA TYR A 41 5.31 -5.20 14.95
C TYR A 41 6.40 -4.56 14.08
N GLY A 42 7.64 -5.07 14.16
CA GLY A 42 8.72 -4.63 13.29
C GLY A 42 8.44 -4.98 11.83
N ALA A 43 7.91 -6.19 11.58
CA ALA A 43 7.47 -6.63 10.26
C ALA A 43 6.35 -5.74 9.71
N LEU A 44 5.39 -5.35 10.55
CA LEU A 44 4.27 -4.48 10.17
C LEU A 44 4.80 -3.13 9.69
N LEU A 45 5.68 -2.51 10.48
CA LEU A 45 6.29 -1.23 10.13
C LEU A 45 7.12 -1.35 8.85
N CYS A 46 7.95 -2.38 8.75
CA CYS A 46 8.80 -2.61 7.58
C CYS A 46 7.97 -2.80 6.29
N ALA A 47 7.00 -3.71 6.31
CA ALA A 47 6.15 -4.00 5.17
C ALA A 47 5.25 -2.80 4.79
N GLY A 48 4.66 -2.14 5.79
CA GLY A 48 3.83 -0.96 5.58
C GLY A 48 4.59 0.21 4.96
N LEU A 49 5.80 0.50 5.43
CA LEU A 49 6.66 1.55 4.85
C LEU A 49 7.11 1.18 3.44
N ALA A 50 7.61 -0.04 3.23
CA ALA A 50 8.07 -0.49 1.92
C ALA A 50 6.94 -0.46 0.88
N ASN A 51 5.75 -0.93 1.23
CA ASN A 51 4.58 -0.90 0.34
C ASN A 51 4.08 0.53 0.09
N GLY A 52 4.14 1.40 1.11
CA GLY A 52 3.82 2.82 0.97
C GLY A 52 4.79 3.55 0.02
N LEU A 53 6.09 3.25 0.10
CA LEU A 53 7.10 3.75 -0.84
C LEU A 53 6.88 3.22 -2.27
N GLY A 54 6.57 1.94 -2.42
CA GLY A 54 6.18 1.37 -3.73
C GLY A 54 4.94 2.06 -4.31
N SER A 55 3.97 2.40 -3.47
CA SER A 55 2.78 3.17 -3.86
C SER A 55 3.13 4.57 -4.35
N MET A 56 4.15 5.21 -3.75
CA MET A 56 4.65 6.51 -4.22
C MET A 56 5.28 6.40 -5.61
N VAL A 57 5.95 5.29 -5.93
CA VAL A 57 6.43 5.03 -7.30
C VAL A 57 5.26 4.96 -8.27
N SER A 58 4.22 4.18 -7.96
CA SER A 58 2.99 4.10 -8.76
C SER A 58 2.32 5.47 -8.92
N TYR A 59 2.28 6.29 -7.87
CA TYR A 59 1.80 7.67 -7.93
C TYR A 59 2.61 8.52 -8.91
N TRP A 60 3.94 8.48 -8.85
CA TRP A 60 4.78 9.25 -9.78
C TRP A 60 4.64 8.77 -11.22
N MET A 61 4.53 7.45 -11.44
CA MET A 61 4.21 6.88 -12.76
C MET A 61 2.88 7.44 -13.29
N GLY A 62 1.85 7.50 -12.44
CA GLY A 62 0.56 8.07 -12.80
C GLY A 62 0.67 9.54 -13.21
N ARG A 63 1.51 10.31 -12.51
CA ARG A 63 1.72 11.74 -12.77
C ARG A 63 2.35 12.04 -14.13
N LEU A 64 3.10 11.09 -14.67
CA LEU A 64 3.72 11.16 -15.99
C LEU A 64 2.75 10.82 -17.13
N LEU A 65 1.58 10.24 -16.83
CA LEU A 65 0.57 9.93 -17.84
C LEU A 65 -0.01 11.22 -18.46
N PRO A 66 -0.24 11.26 -19.78
CA PRO A 66 -0.71 12.46 -20.47
C PRO A 66 -2.10 12.90 -20.01
N SER A 67 -2.26 14.21 -19.85
CA SER A 67 -3.49 14.86 -19.34
C SER A 67 -4.61 15.02 -20.37
N ARG A 68 -4.36 14.73 -21.66
CA ARG A 68 -5.35 14.93 -22.74
C ARG A 68 -6.55 13.97 -22.69
N LYS A 69 -6.50 12.91 -21.86
CA LYS A 69 -7.65 12.06 -21.52
C LYS A 69 -8.11 12.35 -20.09
N MET A 70 -8.37 13.62 -19.76
CA MET A 70 -8.91 13.96 -18.45
C MET A 70 -10.19 13.14 -18.17
N PRO A 71 -10.33 12.53 -16.99
CA PRO A 71 -11.53 11.75 -16.65
C PRO A 71 -12.78 12.63 -16.77
N SER A 72 -13.93 12.02 -17.07
CA SER A 72 -15.19 12.77 -17.24
C SER A 72 -15.46 13.70 -16.06
N GLU A 73 -16.22 14.79 -16.28
CA GLU A 73 -16.59 15.74 -15.23
C GLU A 73 -17.21 15.09 -13.98
N LYS A 74 -17.82 13.91 -14.14
CA LYS A 74 -18.39 13.12 -13.04
C LYS A 74 -17.29 12.53 -12.15
N THR A 75 -16.23 11.98 -12.74
CA THR A 75 -15.05 11.47 -12.04
C THR A 75 -14.29 12.59 -11.34
N ILE A 76 -14.14 13.75 -12.01
CA ILE A 76 -13.53 14.94 -11.40
C ILE A 76 -14.37 15.42 -10.21
N ARG A 77 -15.70 15.40 -10.27
CA ARG A 77 -16.59 15.77 -9.14
C ARG A 77 -16.48 14.81 -7.96
N ILE A 78 -16.52 13.50 -8.21
CA ILE A 78 -16.36 12.48 -7.15
C ILE A 78 -14.98 12.63 -6.49
N MET A 79 -13.94 12.88 -7.28
CA MET A 79 -12.59 13.04 -6.75
C MET A 79 -12.31 14.43 -6.17
N LYS A 80 -13.03 15.49 -6.52
CA LYS A 80 -12.99 16.74 -5.74
C LYS A 80 -13.76 16.60 -4.42
N ARG A 81 -14.84 15.82 -4.40
CA ARG A 81 -15.67 15.62 -3.20
C ARG A 81 -14.98 14.70 -2.18
N TYR A 82 -14.34 13.62 -2.63
CA TYR A 82 -13.71 12.62 -1.75
C TYR A 82 -12.17 12.63 -1.80
N GLY A 83 -11.55 13.14 -2.87
CA GLY A 83 -10.12 13.48 -2.96
C GLY A 83 -9.16 12.49 -2.32
N VAL A 84 -8.41 13.01 -1.35
CA VAL A 84 -7.39 12.30 -0.58
C VAL A 84 -8.01 11.20 0.31
N TRP A 85 -9.29 11.30 0.69
CA TRP A 85 -9.97 10.30 1.52
C TRP A 85 -10.19 8.97 0.80
N LEU A 86 -10.29 8.98 -0.53
CA LEU A 86 -10.32 7.73 -1.33
C LEU A 86 -9.01 6.95 -1.22
N LEU A 87 -7.88 7.63 -0.98
CA LEU A 87 -6.57 6.96 -0.78
C LEU A 87 -6.51 6.21 0.56
N ALA A 88 -7.32 6.59 1.54
CA ALA A 88 -7.43 5.82 2.77
C ALA A 88 -8.00 4.42 2.50
N PHE A 89 -8.81 4.24 1.46
CA PHE A 89 -9.31 2.94 1.00
C PHE A 89 -8.30 2.12 0.19
N ALA A 90 -7.05 2.60 0.04
CA ALA A 90 -5.97 1.85 -0.59
C ALA A 90 -5.58 0.58 0.16
N TRP A 91 -6.14 0.35 1.36
CA TRP A 91 -5.98 -0.90 2.09
C TRP A 91 -6.73 -2.09 1.46
N LEU A 92 -7.80 -1.87 0.67
CA LEU A 92 -8.60 -2.94 0.08
C LEU A 92 -7.80 -3.77 -0.94
N PRO A 93 -7.93 -5.12 -0.94
CA PRO A 93 -7.26 -5.98 -1.90
C PRO A 93 -7.71 -5.64 -3.33
N VAL A 94 -6.79 -5.74 -4.29
CA VAL A 94 -6.99 -5.50 -5.75
C VAL A 94 -7.19 -4.02 -6.13
N ILE A 95 -8.09 -3.30 -5.46
CA ILE A 95 -8.39 -1.88 -5.77
C ILE A 95 -7.29 -0.96 -5.24
N GLY A 96 -6.64 -1.36 -4.15
CA GLY A 96 -5.72 -0.51 -3.40
C GLY A 96 -4.45 -0.08 -4.13
N ASP A 97 -3.96 -0.88 -5.09
CA ASP A 97 -2.71 -0.60 -5.81
C ASP A 97 -2.94 0.22 -7.10
N ALA A 98 -4.19 0.28 -7.59
CA ALA A 98 -4.58 1.18 -8.68
C ALA A 98 -4.79 2.63 -8.20
N LEU A 99 -5.16 2.81 -6.92
CA LEU A 99 -5.42 4.13 -6.32
C LEU A 99 -4.20 5.08 -6.32
N PRO A 100 -2.97 4.65 -5.98
CA PRO A 100 -1.79 5.50 -6.10
C PRO A 100 -1.58 6.00 -7.54
N LEU A 101 -1.68 5.11 -8.53
CA LEU A 101 -1.56 5.47 -9.96
C LEU A 101 -2.63 6.51 -10.36
N ALA A 102 -3.89 6.30 -9.95
CA ALA A 102 -4.98 7.23 -10.21
C ALA A 102 -4.76 8.60 -9.53
N ALA A 103 -4.30 8.61 -8.28
CA ALA A 103 -3.95 9.84 -7.56
C ALA A 103 -2.83 10.62 -8.25
N GLY A 104 -1.84 9.90 -8.77
CA GLY A 104 -0.77 10.43 -9.60
C GLY A 104 -1.28 11.09 -10.86
N TRP A 105 -2.09 10.36 -11.62
CA TRP A 105 -2.67 10.83 -12.87
C TRP A 105 -3.51 12.10 -12.70
N LEU A 106 -4.17 12.23 -11.55
CA LEU A 106 -4.95 13.41 -11.18
C LEU A 106 -4.15 14.51 -10.48
N ARG A 107 -2.84 14.30 -10.31
CA ARG A 107 -1.90 15.26 -9.74
C ARG A 107 -2.33 15.75 -8.36
N LEU A 108 -2.89 14.87 -7.52
CA LEU A 108 -3.20 15.17 -6.13
C LEU A 108 -1.95 15.65 -5.37
N ASN A 109 -2.10 16.32 -4.23
CA ASN A 109 -0.94 16.81 -3.49
C ASN A 109 -0.10 15.60 -2.99
N PRO A 110 1.19 15.49 -3.38
CA PRO A 110 2.03 14.33 -3.07
C PRO A 110 2.28 14.14 -1.58
N TRP A 111 2.25 15.20 -0.78
CA TRP A 111 2.45 15.11 0.67
C TRP A 111 1.25 14.46 1.36
N THR A 112 0.07 15.02 1.14
CA THR A 112 -1.18 14.48 1.70
C THR A 112 -1.52 13.11 1.12
N GLY A 113 -1.25 12.91 -0.18
CA GLY A 113 -1.49 11.63 -0.85
C GLY A 113 -0.53 10.56 -0.35
N GLY A 114 0.76 10.87 -0.24
CA GLY A 114 1.76 9.95 0.28
C GLY A 114 1.48 9.54 1.73
N LEU A 115 1.08 10.48 2.58
CA LEU A 115 0.71 10.17 3.96
C LEU A 115 -0.48 9.21 4.02
N MET A 116 -1.53 9.45 3.23
CA MET A 116 -2.69 8.55 3.20
C MET A 116 -2.37 7.19 2.62
N LEU A 117 -1.50 7.12 1.61
CA LEU A 117 -1.05 5.85 1.03
C LEU A 117 -0.30 5.02 2.07
N ILE A 118 0.69 5.62 2.76
CA ILE A 118 1.43 4.94 3.83
C ILE A 118 0.48 4.51 4.95
N ALA A 119 -0.42 5.39 5.40
CA ALA A 119 -1.40 5.06 6.43
C ALA A 119 -2.31 3.90 6.02
N GLY A 120 -2.80 3.88 4.78
CA GLY A 120 -3.60 2.78 4.24
C GLY A 120 -2.83 1.46 4.18
N LYS A 121 -1.54 1.49 3.82
CA LYS A 121 -0.70 0.28 3.83
C LYS A 121 -0.46 -0.22 5.25
N MET A 122 -0.18 0.66 6.19
CA MET A 122 -0.06 0.31 7.61
C MET A 122 -1.34 -0.32 8.15
N ALA A 123 -2.50 0.25 7.84
CA ALA A 123 -3.79 -0.28 8.26
C ALA A 123 -4.02 -1.71 7.72
N ARG A 124 -3.61 -2.00 6.48
CA ARG A 124 -3.70 -3.35 5.90
C ARG A 124 -2.90 -4.37 6.71
N TYR A 125 -1.62 -4.11 6.94
CA TYR A 125 -0.77 -5.04 7.70
C TYR A 125 -1.19 -5.16 9.18
N ALA A 126 -1.71 -4.07 9.76
CA ALA A 126 -2.29 -4.10 11.10
C ALA A 126 -3.53 -5.00 11.16
N PHE A 127 -4.43 -4.91 10.18
CA PHE A 127 -5.60 -5.78 10.10
C PHE A 127 -5.23 -7.26 9.94
N ILE A 128 -4.24 -7.56 9.08
CA ILE A 128 -3.73 -8.93 8.92
C ILE A 128 -3.10 -9.43 10.22
N LEU A 129 -2.26 -8.62 10.87
CA LEU A 129 -1.63 -8.99 12.14
C LEU A 129 -2.67 -9.26 13.23
N TRP A 130 -3.68 -8.40 13.34
CA TRP A 130 -4.79 -8.59 14.27
C TRP A 130 -5.50 -9.92 14.01
N GLY A 131 -5.77 -10.24 12.74
CA GLY A 131 -6.35 -11.53 12.35
C GLY A 131 -5.47 -12.72 12.77
N ILE A 132 -4.17 -12.67 12.50
CA ILE A 132 -3.21 -13.72 12.92
C ILE A 132 -3.26 -13.91 14.44
N GLN A 133 -3.19 -12.83 15.20
CA GLN A 133 -3.21 -12.87 16.67
C GLN A 133 -4.53 -13.41 17.22
N TYR A 134 -5.66 -13.03 16.62
CA TYR A 134 -6.98 -13.49 17.02
C TYR A 134 -7.16 -15.01 16.87
N TYR A 135 -6.64 -15.61 15.80
CA TYR A 135 -6.71 -17.06 15.58
C TYR A 135 -5.58 -17.86 16.26
N SER A 136 -4.58 -17.19 16.82
CA SER A 136 -3.45 -17.83 17.53
C SER A 136 -3.63 -17.84 19.06
N ALA A 137 -4.70 -17.22 19.57
CA ALA A 137 -5.10 -17.17 20.97
C ALA A 137 -6.14 -18.25 21.28
#